data_AF-A0A0A2AQ53-F1
#
_entry.id   AF-A0A0A2AQ53-F1
#
_cell.length_a   1.000
_cell.length_b   1.000
_cell.length_c   1.000
_cell.angle_alpha   90.00
_cell.angle_beta   90.00
_cell.angle_gamma   90.00
#
_symmetry.space_group_name_H-M   'P 1'
#
loop_
_entity.id
_entity.type
_entity.pdbx_description
1 polymer ?
#
loop_
_entity_poly.entity_id
_entity_poly.type
_entity_poly.pdbx_seq_one_letter_code
_entity_poly.pdbx_strand_id
1 'polypeptide(L)'
;MTQEEIYDQIAYIIAQGWSPVIEHVHPSGCMQTYWSYWKLPFFGEKDLNLIVSELEACHRAYPDHHVRIIGYDAYTQSQGTAFVVFQGR
;
A
#
# COMPACT_ATOMS: atom_id res chain seq x y z
N MET A 1 -13.56 0.03 1.63
CA MET A 1 -13.31 1.43 2.04
C MET A 1 -13.73 2.33 0.90
N THR A 2 -14.28 3.50 1.20
CA THR A 2 -14.47 4.54 0.21
C THR A 2 -13.11 5.13 -0.20
N GLN A 3 -13.07 5.86 -1.31
CA GLN A 3 -11.84 6.52 -1.76
C GLN A 3 -11.33 7.55 -0.73
N GLU A 4 -12.25 8.28 -0.09
CA GLU A 4 -11.93 9.26 0.96
C GLU A 4 -11.30 8.59 2.18
N GLU A 5 -11.85 7.46 2.64
CA GLU A 5 -11.27 6.68 3.74
C GLU A 5 -9.86 6.18 3.42
N ILE A 6 -9.61 5.77 2.17
CA ILE A 6 -8.26 5.34 1.74
C ILE A 6 -7.28 6.51 1.80
N TYR A 7 -7.72 7.71 1.37
CA TYR A 7 -6.87 8.90 1.39
C TYR A 7 -6.53 9.31 2.82
N ASP A 8 -7.49 9.24 3.73
CA ASP A 8 -7.26 9.52 5.15
C ASP A 8 -6.22 8.57 5.76
N GLN A 9 -6.26 7.27 5.42
CA GLN A 9 -5.24 6.33 5.89
C GLN A 9 -3.86 6.60 5.30
N ILE A 10 -3.77 7.00 4.03
CA ILE A 10 -2.49 7.36 3.40
C ILE A 10 -1.93 8.64 4.04
N ALA A 11 -2.77 9.64 4.25
CA ALA A 11 -2.42 10.87 4.95
C ALA A 11 -1.91 10.58 6.37
N TYR A 12 -2.55 9.63 7.07
CA TYR A 12 -2.09 9.18 8.38
C TYR A 12 -0.70 8.54 8.32
N ILE A 13 -0.43 7.64 7.37
CA ILE A 13 0.91 7.04 7.18
C ILE A 13 1.97 8.13 7.00
N ILE A 14 1.71 9.12 6.13
CA ILE A 14 2.62 10.25 5.91
C ILE A 14 2.81 11.07 7.20
N ALA A 15 1.72 11.36 7.92
CA ALA A 15 1.76 12.17 9.14
C ALA A 15 2.55 11.49 10.28
N GLN A 16 2.54 10.16 10.34
CA GLN A 16 3.39 9.38 11.27
C GLN A 16 4.88 9.37 10.87
N GLY A 17 5.23 9.87 9.67
CA GLY A 17 6.59 9.78 9.14
C GLY A 17 6.98 8.36 8.71
N TRP A 18 6.01 7.47 8.55
CA TRP A 18 6.22 6.11 8.10
C TRP A 18 6.40 6.07 6.59
N SER A 19 7.12 5.05 6.10
CA SER A 19 7.33 4.87 4.66
C SER A 19 6.19 4.04 4.07
N PRO A 20 5.38 4.59 3.16
CA PRO A 20 4.39 3.82 2.42
C PRO A 20 5.06 2.76 1.54
N VAL A 21 4.43 1.58 1.44
CA VAL A 21 4.83 0.51 0.54
C VAL A 21 3.57 -0.08 -0.10
N ILE A 22 3.62 -0.29 -1.41
CA ILE A 22 2.55 -0.95 -2.16
C ILE A 22 3.00 -2.37 -2.47
N GLU A 23 2.11 -3.33 -2.24
CA GLU A 23 2.36 -4.73 -2.56
C GLU A 23 1.14 -5.35 -3.24
N HIS A 24 1.38 -6.37 -4.04
CA HIS A 24 0.32 -7.09 -4.73
C HIS A 24 0.55 -8.60 -4.77
N VAL A 25 -0.55 -9.36 -4.82
CA VAL A 25 -0.52 -10.83 -4.92
C VAL A 25 -1.78 -11.35 -5.61
N HIS A 26 -1.66 -12.44 -6.37
CA HIS A 26 -2.83 -13.15 -6.88
C HIS A 26 -3.66 -13.69 -5.70
N PRO A 27 -5.01 -13.73 -5.77
CA PRO A 27 -5.86 -14.15 -4.66
C PRO A 27 -5.52 -15.51 -4.05
N SER A 28 -5.05 -16.48 -4.85
CA SER A 28 -4.61 -17.78 -4.35
C SER A 28 -3.41 -17.73 -3.39
N GLY A 29 -2.66 -16.62 -3.39
CA GLY A 29 -1.51 -16.37 -2.53
C GLY A 29 -1.79 -15.40 -1.38
N CYS A 30 -3.04 -15.01 -1.12
CA CYS A 30 -3.38 -13.96 -0.16
C CYS A 30 -2.87 -14.23 1.28
N MET A 31 -2.76 -15.51 1.67
CA MET A 31 -2.28 -15.93 2.99
C MET A 31 -0.76 -16.12 3.08
N GLN A 32 -0.02 -15.86 1.99
CA GLN A 32 1.43 -15.92 2.03
C GLN A 32 2.01 -14.75 2.81
N THR A 33 3.13 -15.00 3.50
CA THR A 33 3.84 -13.99 4.29
C THR A 33 4.37 -12.84 3.44
N TYR A 34 4.83 -13.14 2.22
CA TYR A 34 5.46 -12.18 1.33
C TYR A 34 4.61 -11.98 0.08
N TRP A 35 4.30 -10.73 -0.20
CA TRP A 35 3.70 -10.31 -1.46
C TRP A 35 4.75 -9.61 -2.31
N SER A 36 4.50 -9.50 -3.62
CA SER A 36 5.43 -8.81 -4.50
C SER A 36 5.34 -7.31 -4.28
N TYR A 37 6.49 -6.66 -4.09
CA TYR A 37 6.56 -5.21 -4.00
C TYR A 37 6.22 -4.58 -5.35
N TRP A 38 5.42 -3.54 -5.32
CA TRP A 38 5.29 -2.61 -6.44
C TRP A 38 6.39 -1.56 -6.34
N LYS A 39 7.38 -1.66 -7.23
CA LYS A 39 8.57 -0.80 -7.23
C LYS A 39 9.31 -0.85 -5.87
N LEU A 40 9.47 0.29 -5.20
CA LEU A 40 10.23 0.46 -3.96
C LEU A 40 9.38 1.23 -2.93
N PRO A 41 9.72 1.16 -1.64
CA PRO A 41 9.11 2.01 -0.62
C PRO A 41 9.23 3.50 -0.95
N PHE A 42 8.18 4.25 -0.61
CA PHE A 42 8.08 5.69 -0.83
C PHE A 42 8.80 6.46 0.30
N PHE A 43 10.12 6.33 0.37
CA PHE A 43 10.92 6.92 1.44
C PHE A 43 10.80 8.44 1.49
N GLY A 44 10.33 8.97 2.62
CA GLY A 44 10.21 10.42 2.85
C GLY A 44 9.18 11.12 1.96
N GLU A 45 8.34 10.36 1.25
CA GLU A 45 7.30 10.91 0.39
C GLU A 45 6.22 11.61 1.22
N LYS A 46 5.76 12.76 0.73
CA LYS A 46 4.74 13.58 1.37
C LYS A 46 3.56 13.89 0.44
N ASP A 47 3.69 13.64 -0.86
CA ASP A 47 2.61 13.80 -1.83
C ASP A 47 1.71 12.57 -1.82
N LEU A 48 0.54 12.74 -1.20
CA LEU A 48 -0.52 11.73 -1.18
C LEU A 48 -0.95 11.33 -2.60
N ASN A 49 -1.03 12.30 -3.52
CA ASN A 49 -1.53 12.02 -4.88
C ASN A 49 -0.57 11.11 -5.64
N LEU A 50 0.73 11.23 -5.39
CA LEU A 50 1.73 10.33 -5.99
C LEU A 50 1.48 8.89 -5.54
N ILE A 51 1.33 8.65 -4.24
CA ILE A 51 1.09 7.31 -3.68
C ILE A 51 -0.19 6.70 -4.24
N VAL A 52 -1.27 7.49 -4.30
CA VAL A 52 -2.55 7.07 -4.89
C VAL A 52 -2.39 6.73 -6.37
N SER A 53 -1.67 7.56 -7.14
CA SER A 53 -1.47 7.32 -8.57
C SER A 53 -0.72 6.01 -8.83
N GLU A 54 0.20 5.64 -7.94
CA GLU A 54 0.96 4.40 -8.00
C GLU A 54 0.14 3.18 -7.54
N LEU A 55 -0.76 3.34 -6.57
CA LEU A 55 -1.74 2.30 -6.21
C LEU A 55 -2.62 1.93 -7.42
N GLU A 56 -3.15 2.96 -8.08
CA GLU A 56 -3.95 2.81 -9.29
C GLU A 56 -3.14 2.22 -10.45
N ALA A 57 -1.86 2.60 -10.60
CA ALA A 57 -0.97 2.04 -11.60
C ALA A 57 -0.68 0.55 -11.35
N CYS A 58 -0.46 0.17 -10.09
CA CYS A 58 -0.28 -1.22 -9.68
C CYS A 58 -1.53 -2.05 -10.01
N HIS A 59 -2.73 -1.54 -9.66
CA HIS A 59 -3.97 -2.22 -9.96
C HIS A 59 -4.22 -2.37 -11.47
N ARG A 60 -3.91 -1.35 -12.28
CA ARG A 60 -4.01 -1.45 -13.74
C ARG A 60 -3.04 -2.49 -14.33
N ALA A 61 -1.84 -2.63 -13.77
CA ALA A 61 -0.86 -3.62 -14.21
C ALA A 61 -1.24 -5.05 -13.79
N TYR A 62 -1.91 -5.19 -12.65
CA TYR A 62 -2.34 -6.48 -12.07
C TYR A 62 -3.81 -6.42 -11.67
N PRO A 63 -4.75 -6.43 -12.64
CA PRO A 63 -6.16 -6.17 -12.40
C PRO A 63 -6.88 -7.26 -11.58
N ASP A 64 -6.32 -8.48 -11.55
CA ASP A 64 -6.83 -9.65 -10.83
C ASP A 64 -6.16 -9.84 -9.46
N HIS A 65 -5.13 -9.07 -9.12
CA HIS A 65 -4.42 -9.19 -7.84
C HIS A 65 -5.12 -8.41 -6.71
N HIS A 66 -4.93 -8.90 -5.48
CA HIS A 66 -5.04 -8.00 -4.32
C HIS A 66 -3.91 -6.99 -4.38
N VAL A 67 -4.22 -5.74 -4.06
CA VAL A 67 -3.23 -4.68 -3.87
C VAL A 67 -3.44 -4.10 -2.48
N ARG A 68 -2.39 -4.06 -1.68
CA ARG A 68 -2.39 -3.49 -0.33
C ARG A 68 -1.38 -2.37 -0.21
N ILE A 69 -1.63 -1.51 0.76
CA ILE A 69 -0.67 -0.51 1.21
C ILE A 69 -0.27 -0.78 2.66
N ILE A 70 1.00 -0.54 2.95
CA ILE A 70 1.61 -0.72 4.27
C ILE A 70 2.32 0.57 4.66
N GLY A 71 2.19 0.98 5.92
CA GLY A 71 3.04 2.02 6.50
C GLY A 71 4.13 1.40 7.37
N TYR A 72 5.39 1.44 6.92
CA TYR A 72 6.52 0.91 7.68
C TYR A 72 7.08 1.95 8.66
N ASP A 73 7.19 1.54 9.93
CA ASP A 73 7.85 2.31 10.97
C ASP A 73 9.29 1.82 11.15
N ALA A 74 10.24 2.67 10.75
CA ALA A 74 11.67 2.38 10.86
C ALA A 74 12.17 2.40 12.31
N TYR A 75 11.50 3.08 13.24
CA TYR A 75 11.93 3.17 14.64
C TYR A 75 11.62 1.89 15.40
N THR A 76 10.42 1.35 15.24
CA THR A 76 10.01 0.08 15.87
C THR A 76 10.35 -1.14 15.02
N GLN A 77 10.78 -0.92 13.77
CA GLN A 77 11.07 -1.96 12.79
C GLN A 77 9.87 -2.89 12.57
N SER A 78 8.70 -2.29 12.40
CA SER A 78 7.42 -2.98 12.26
C SER A 78 6.55 -2.35 11.17
N GLN A 79 5.49 -3.06 10.79
CA GLN A 79 4.42 -2.51 9.96
C GLN A 79 3.40 -1.84 10.88
N GLY A 80 3.31 -0.51 10.85
CA GLY A 80 2.38 0.24 11.69
C GLY A 80 0.92 0.12 11.22
N THR A 81 0.72 0.01 9.90
CA THR A 81 -0.58 -0.30 9.28
C THR A 81 -0.38 -1.20 8.06
N ALA A 82 -1.38 -2.00 7.74
CA ALA A 82 -1.44 -2.78 6.52
C ALA A 82 -2.91 -3.08 6.17
N PHE A 83 -3.37 -2.68 4.98
CA PHE A 83 -4.74 -2.96 4.54
C PHE A 83 -4.86 -3.11 3.02
N VAL A 84 -5.79 -3.94 2.59
CA VAL A 84 -6.08 -4.17 1.16
C VAL A 84 -6.90 -3.01 0.61
N VAL A 85 -6.41 -2.40 -0.48
CA VAL A 85 -7.06 -1.29 -1.19
C VAL A 85 -7.91 -1.82 -2.33
N PHE A 86 -7.33 -2.69 -3.17
CA PHE A 86 -8.03 -3.36 -4.26
C PHE A 86 -8.12 -4.85 -3.96
N GLN A 87 -9.34 -5.38 -3.98
CA GLN A 87 -9.56 -6.81 -3.82
C GLN A 87 -9.51 -7.50 -5.17
N GLY A 88 -8.55 -8.41 -5.36
CA GLY A 88 -8.46 -9.28 -6.53
C GLY A 88 -9.68 -10.21 -6.65
N ARG A 89 -9.92 -10.71 -7.86
CA ARG A 89 -11.09 -11.53 -8.21
C ARG A 89 -10.68 -12.90 -8.70
#